data_AF-A0A5K0WHN7-F1
#
_entry.id   AF-A0A5K0WHN7-F1
#
_cell.length_a   1.000
_cell.length_b   1.000
_cell.length_c   1.000
_cell.angle_alpha   90.00
_cell.angle_beta   90.00
_cell.angle_gamma   90.00
#
_symmetry.space_group_name_H-M   'P 1'
#
loop_
_entity.id
_entity.type
_entity.pdbx_description
1 polymer ?
#
loop_
_entity_poly.entity_id
_entity_poly.type
_entity_poly.pdbx_seq_one_letter_code
_entity_poly.pdbx_strand_id
1 'polypeptide(L)'
;MESMILNPLPTRAEVMDVANAVLDGSDAVMLSAETASGKYPSETVISMAKVCEGAEKVPSINVSRHRLDVKFQNIEEAIAMSSMYAANHLKGITAIITMTESGRTALMTSRITSGLPIFALSKHKKL
;
A
#
# COMPACT_ATOMS: atom_id res chain seq x y z
N MET A 1 -8.71 -11.60 10.52
CA MET A 1 -9.26 -11.15 11.82
C MET A 1 -10.44 -12.05 12.19
N GLU A 2 -10.19 -13.35 12.21
CA GLU A 2 -11.21 -14.41 12.36
C GLU A 2 -12.05 -14.26 13.63
N SER A 3 -11.46 -13.83 14.75
CA SER A 3 -12.18 -13.59 16.00
C SER A 3 -13.31 -12.57 15.83
N MET A 4 -13.20 -11.66 14.87
CA MET A 4 -14.19 -10.62 14.60
C MET A 4 -15.45 -11.12 13.87
N ILE A 5 -15.49 -12.39 13.45
CA ILE A 5 -16.73 -13.03 12.99
C ILE A 5 -17.77 -13.00 14.11
N LEU A 6 -17.34 -13.21 15.36
CA LEU A 6 -18.23 -13.32 16.53
C LEU A 6 -18.02 -12.22 17.57
N ASN A 7 -16.87 -11.53 17.56
CA ASN A 7 -16.51 -10.51 18.54
C ASN A 7 -16.36 -9.12 17.91
N PRO A 8 -16.64 -8.02 18.62
CA PRO A 8 -16.53 -6.67 18.06
C PRO A 8 -15.09 -6.14 18.01
N LEU A 9 -14.11 -6.87 18.54
CA LEU A 9 -12.70 -6.45 18.61
C LEU A 9 -11.77 -7.61 18.20
N PRO A 10 -10.67 -7.33 17.49
CA PRO A 10 -9.67 -8.34 17.15
C PRO A 10 -8.79 -8.66 18.35
N THR A 11 -8.17 -9.83 18.31
CA THR A 11 -7.10 -10.20 19.23
C THR A 11 -5.81 -9.46 18.91
N ARG A 12 -4.89 -9.38 19.89
CA ARG A 12 -3.55 -8.84 19.65
C ARG A 12 -2.77 -9.63 18.60
N ALA A 13 -2.98 -10.95 18.52
CA ALA A 13 -2.31 -11.80 17.55
C ALA A 13 -2.71 -11.44 16.12
N GLU A 14 -4.00 -11.25 15.87
CA GLU A 14 -4.50 -10.86 14.54
C GLU A 14 -4.07 -9.45 14.15
N VAL A 15 -3.97 -8.53 15.11
CA VAL A 15 -3.42 -7.20 14.87
C VAL A 15 -1.95 -7.30 14.43
N MET A 16 -1.15 -8.11 15.11
CA MET A 16 0.27 -8.30 14.75
C MET A 16 0.44 -9.00 13.41
N ASP A 17 -0.43 -9.95 13.08
CA ASP A 17 -0.43 -10.65 11.80
C ASP A 17 -0.66 -9.69 10.62
N VAL A 18 -1.71 -8.88 10.69
CA VAL A 18 -2.00 -7.84 9.68
C VAL A 18 -0.86 -6.82 9.60
N ALA A 19 -0.36 -6.35 10.74
CA ALA A 19 0.73 -5.37 10.76
C ALA A 19 2.01 -5.91 10.10
N ASN A 20 2.38 -7.16 10.37
CA ASN A 20 3.56 -7.77 9.75
C ASN A 20 3.36 -7.98 8.24
N ALA A 21 2.17 -8.39 7.79
CA ALA A 21 1.89 -8.49 6.36
C ALA A 21 2.08 -7.15 5.62
N VAL A 22 1.70 -6.03 6.27
CA VAL A 22 1.98 -4.69 5.75
C VAL A 22 3.49 -4.44 5.71
N LEU A 23 4.22 -4.69 6.81
CA LEU A 23 5.67 -4.49 6.89
C LEU A 23 6.48 -5.35 5.90
N ASP A 24 5.97 -6.53 5.56
CA ASP A 24 6.52 -7.42 4.54
C ASP A 24 6.30 -6.90 3.10
N GLY A 25 5.51 -5.83 2.95
CA GLY A 25 5.27 -5.15 1.67
C GLY A 25 4.08 -5.70 0.88
N SER A 26 3.08 -6.26 1.54
CA SER A 26 1.85 -6.68 0.86
C SER A 26 1.08 -5.47 0.31
N ASP A 27 0.69 -5.54 -0.98
CA ASP A 27 -0.14 -4.50 -1.62
C ASP A 27 -1.55 -4.42 -1.01
N ALA A 28 -2.06 -5.53 -0.47
CA ALA A 28 -3.40 -5.62 0.09
C ALA A 28 -3.51 -6.67 1.20
N VAL A 29 -4.55 -6.52 2.01
CA VAL A 29 -5.01 -7.51 2.99
C VAL A 29 -6.49 -7.82 2.73
N MET A 30 -6.89 -9.06 2.99
CA MET A 30 -8.23 -9.55 2.63
C MET A 30 -9.01 -10.02 3.85
N LEU A 31 -10.29 -9.70 3.88
CA LEU A 31 -11.27 -10.27 4.82
C LEU A 31 -12.14 -11.26 4.06
N SER A 32 -12.44 -12.39 4.70
CA SER A 32 -13.26 -13.46 4.13
C SER A 32 -14.59 -13.53 4.89
N ALA A 33 -14.75 -14.52 5.77
CA ALA A 33 -15.97 -14.72 6.55
C ALA A 33 -16.30 -13.51 7.43
N GLU A 34 -15.30 -12.73 7.85
CA GLU A 34 -15.49 -11.55 8.69
C GLU A 34 -16.46 -10.54 8.08
N THR A 35 -16.42 -10.37 6.75
CA THR A 35 -17.30 -9.43 6.03
C THR A 35 -18.44 -10.12 5.30
N ALA A 36 -18.23 -11.37 4.85
CA ALA A 36 -19.24 -12.11 4.08
C ALA A 36 -20.40 -12.61 4.96
N SER A 37 -20.12 -13.01 6.21
CA SER A 37 -21.11 -13.62 7.11
C SER A 37 -20.92 -13.30 8.59
N GLY A 38 -19.92 -12.47 8.93
CA GLY A 38 -19.61 -12.05 10.30
C GLY A 38 -20.62 -11.08 10.89
N LYS A 39 -20.64 -10.99 12.22
CA LYS A 39 -21.56 -10.09 12.96
C LYS A 39 -21.15 -8.62 12.91
N TYR A 40 -19.88 -8.32 12.61
CA TYR A 40 -19.30 -6.97 12.66
C TYR A 40 -18.51 -6.64 11.38
N PRO A 41 -19.15 -6.66 10.20
CA PRO A 41 -18.44 -6.55 8.93
C PRO A 41 -17.77 -5.17 8.76
N SER A 42 -18.48 -4.09 9.12
CA SER A 42 -17.96 -2.73 8.97
C SER A 42 -16.86 -2.40 9.98
N GLU A 43 -17.02 -2.88 11.20
CA GLU A 43 -16.08 -2.69 12.31
C GLU A 43 -14.79 -3.48 12.07
N THR A 44 -14.88 -4.64 11.41
CA THR A 44 -13.70 -5.39 10.98
C THR A 44 -12.91 -4.61 9.93
N VAL A 45 -13.58 -4.03 8.92
CA VAL A 45 -12.91 -3.19 7.92
C VAL A 45 -12.25 -1.97 8.58
N ILE A 46 -12.95 -1.28 9.48
CA ILE A 46 -12.41 -0.13 10.22
C ILE A 46 -11.21 -0.54 11.09
N SER A 47 -11.28 -1.70 11.75
CA SER A 47 -10.19 -2.20 12.59
C SER A 47 -8.98 -2.56 11.75
N MET A 48 -9.17 -3.25 10.63
CA MET A 48 -8.10 -3.60 9.70
C MET A 48 -7.42 -2.34 9.12
N ALA A 49 -8.21 -1.35 8.69
CA ALA A 49 -7.69 -0.07 8.20
C ALA A 49 -6.82 0.65 9.24
N LYS A 50 -7.26 0.74 10.50
CA LYS A 50 -6.47 1.33 11.60
C LYS A 50 -5.16 0.60 11.85
N VAL A 51 -5.13 -0.73 11.69
CA VAL A 51 -3.90 -1.52 11.82
C VAL A 51 -2.95 -1.20 10.68
N CYS A 52 -3.43 -1.16 9.43
CA CYS A 52 -2.61 -0.78 8.27
C CYS A 52 -2.02 0.63 8.43
N GLU A 53 -2.84 1.63 8.73
CA GLU A 53 -2.38 3.02 8.98
C GLU A 53 -1.37 3.12 10.14
N GLY A 54 -1.49 2.24 11.14
CA GLY A 54 -0.54 2.14 12.24
C GLY A 54 0.80 1.54 11.80
N ALA A 55 0.76 0.46 11.03
CA ALA A 55 1.94 -0.24 10.52
C ALA A 55 2.72 0.59 9.50
N GLU A 56 2.04 1.35 8.64
CA GLU A 56 2.66 2.25 7.64
C GLU A 56 3.50 3.37 8.26
N LYS A 57 3.30 3.70 9.55
CA LYS A 57 4.11 4.70 10.26
C LYS A 57 5.49 4.19 10.67
N VAL A 58 5.76 2.89 10.55
CA VAL A 58 7.06 2.32 10.88
C VAL A 58 8.10 2.78 9.84
N PRO A 59 9.27 3.30 10.24
CA PRO A 59 10.24 3.84 9.28
C PRO A 59 10.74 2.83 8.23
N SER A 60 10.78 1.54 8.56
CA SER A 60 11.31 0.50 7.67
C SER A 60 10.54 0.35 6.36
N ILE A 61 9.22 0.60 6.36
CA ILE A 61 8.39 0.53 5.15
C ILE A 61 8.40 1.84 4.35
N ASN A 62 8.94 2.92 4.90
CA ASN A 62 9.00 4.23 4.25
C ASN A 62 10.32 4.49 3.51
N VAL A 63 11.28 3.58 3.59
CA VAL A 63 12.61 3.72 3.00
C VAL A 63 12.84 2.63 1.97
N SER A 64 13.06 3.04 0.72
CA SER A 64 13.48 2.14 -0.35
C SER A 64 14.98 2.23 -0.60
N ARG A 65 15.59 1.13 -1.06
CA ARG A 65 16.94 1.16 -1.67
C ARG A 65 16.92 1.60 -3.14
N HIS A 66 15.74 1.97 -3.67
CA HIS A 66 15.54 2.51 -5.02
C HIS A 66 16.12 1.66 -6.16
N ARG A 67 16.40 0.38 -5.91
CA ARG A 67 17.00 -0.57 -6.87
C ARG A 67 18.25 -0.01 -7.57
N LEU A 68 19.13 0.66 -6.81
CA LEU A 68 20.33 1.35 -7.34
C LEU A 68 21.23 0.48 -8.23
N ASP A 69 21.24 -0.85 -8.04
CA ASP A 69 22.06 -1.79 -8.81
C ASP A 69 21.34 -2.40 -10.04
N VAL A 70 20.10 -2.00 -10.33
CA VAL A 70 19.29 -2.58 -11.40
C VAL A 70 19.33 -1.70 -12.64
N LYS A 71 19.64 -2.30 -13.80
CA LYS A 71 19.53 -1.64 -15.11
C LYS A 71 18.13 -1.85 -15.70
N PHE A 72 17.45 -0.76 -16.04
CA PHE A 72 16.14 -0.82 -16.69
C PHE A 72 16.28 -0.93 -18.20
N GLN A 73 15.47 -1.79 -18.82
CA GLN A 73 15.37 -1.91 -20.28
C GLN A 73 14.10 -1.24 -20.84
N ASN A 74 13.25 -0.71 -19.95
CA ASN A 74 11.99 -0.08 -20.30
C ASN A 74 11.98 1.38 -19.86
N ILE A 75 11.60 2.28 -20.77
CA ILE A 75 11.58 3.73 -20.52
C ILE A 75 10.58 4.09 -19.42
N GLU A 76 9.38 3.49 -19.43
CA GLU A 76 8.34 3.77 -18.43
C GLU A 76 8.79 3.37 -17.02
N GLU A 77 9.51 2.25 -16.90
CA GLU A 77 10.08 1.81 -15.63
C GLU A 77 11.18 2.77 -15.16
N ALA A 78 12.07 3.22 -16.05
CA ALA A 78 13.09 4.20 -15.70
C ALA A 78 12.50 5.54 -15.22
N ILE A 79 11.42 6.01 -15.85
CA ILE A 79 10.70 7.21 -15.43
C ILE A 79 10.02 7.00 -14.07
N ALA A 80 9.37 5.87 -13.84
CA ALA A 80 8.74 5.56 -12.55
C ALA A 80 9.78 5.55 -11.42
N MET A 81 10.91 4.87 -11.63
CA MET A 81 11.97 4.72 -10.62
C MET A 81 12.65 6.05 -10.30
N SER A 82 12.96 6.86 -11.32
CA SER A 82 13.54 8.19 -11.12
C SER A 82 12.56 9.15 -10.42
N SER A 83 11.27 9.09 -10.76
CA SER A 83 10.23 9.88 -10.10
C SER A 83 10.10 9.53 -8.62
N MET A 84 10.08 8.25 -8.28
CA MET A 84 10.04 7.79 -6.89
C MET A 84 11.31 8.17 -6.12
N TYR A 85 12.48 8.10 -6.76
CA TYR A 85 13.72 8.58 -6.15
C TYR A 85 13.65 10.07 -5.82
N ALA A 86 13.23 10.91 -6.77
CA ALA A 86 13.07 12.34 -6.54
C ALA A 86 12.05 12.62 -5.42
N ALA A 87 10.90 11.94 -5.44
CA ALA A 87 9.84 12.12 -4.47
C ALA A 87 10.28 11.78 -3.04
N ASN A 88 11.02 10.68 -2.84
CA ASN A 88 11.48 10.27 -1.51
C ASN A 88 12.64 11.13 -0.95
N HIS A 89 13.39 11.83 -1.80
CA HIS A 89 14.60 12.57 -1.38
C HIS A 89 14.46 14.10 -1.43
N LEU A 90 13.46 14.63 -2.14
CA LEU A 90 13.21 16.05 -2.20
C LEU A 90 12.29 16.51 -1.07
N LYS A 91 12.77 17.45 -0.25
CA LYS A 91 11.98 18.03 0.84
C LYS A 91 10.77 18.79 0.29
N GLY A 92 9.62 18.61 0.95
CA GLY A 92 8.38 19.33 0.63
C GLY A 92 7.49 18.63 -0.39
N ILE A 93 7.87 17.46 -0.91
CA ILE A 93 6.98 16.64 -1.72
C ILE A 93 5.91 16.00 -0.83
N THR A 94 4.66 16.06 -1.27
CA THR A 94 3.49 15.53 -0.54
C THR A 94 2.69 14.50 -1.32
N ALA A 95 2.99 14.30 -2.60
CA ALA A 95 2.26 13.38 -3.48
C ALA A 95 3.05 13.06 -4.74
N ILE A 96 2.74 11.91 -5.36
CA ILE A 96 3.15 11.55 -6.71
C ILE A 96 1.88 11.47 -7.58
N ILE A 97 1.93 12.03 -8.79
CA ILE A 97 0.82 11.97 -9.74
C ILE A 97 1.29 11.24 -10.99
N THR A 98 0.62 10.14 -11.34
CA THR A 98 0.88 9.37 -12.55
C THR A 98 -0.29 9.56 -13.51
N MET A 99 -0.06 10.24 -14.63
CA MET A 99 -1.04 10.31 -15.71
C MET A 99 -0.85 9.10 -16.61
N THR A 100 -1.75 8.13 -16.53
CA THR A 100 -1.57 6.83 -17.19
C THR A 100 -2.91 6.29 -17.69
N GLU A 101 -2.98 5.95 -18.98
CA GLU A 101 -4.19 5.38 -19.58
C GLU A 101 -4.34 3.88 -19.24
N SER A 102 -3.23 3.20 -18.92
CA SER A 102 -3.19 1.75 -18.67
C SER A 102 -2.92 1.35 -17.22
N GLY A 103 -2.55 2.30 -16.35
CA GLY A 103 -2.19 2.04 -14.95
C GLY A 103 -0.76 1.54 -14.77
N ARG A 104 -0.03 1.27 -15.86
CA ARG A 104 1.30 0.65 -15.80
C ARG A 104 2.32 1.52 -15.04
N THR A 105 2.27 2.84 -15.21
CA THR A 105 3.14 3.75 -14.48
C THR A 105 2.84 3.74 -12.99
N ALA A 106 1.55 3.73 -12.61
CA ALA A 106 1.11 3.65 -11.22
C ALA A 106 1.60 2.35 -10.55
N LEU A 107 1.47 1.23 -11.26
CA LEU A 107 1.99 -0.08 -10.83
C LEU A 107 3.51 -0.09 -10.67
N MET A 108 4.25 0.58 -11.55
CA MET A 108 5.71 0.65 -11.44
C MET A 108 6.14 1.53 -10.26
N THR A 109 5.47 2.67 -10.06
CA THR A 109 5.76 3.56 -8.93
C THR A 109 5.42 2.93 -7.59
N SER A 110 4.30 2.17 -7.49
CA SER A 110 3.87 1.55 -6.23
C SER A 110 4.80 0.43 -5.74
N ARG A 111 5.66 -0.12 -6.61
CA ARG A 111 6.70 -1.10 -6.24
C ARG A 111 7.82 -0.53 -5.38
N ILE A 112 7.85 0.79 -5.18
CA ILE A 112 8.86 1.47 -4.39
C ILE A 112 8.21 1.97 -3.11
N THR A 113 8.70 1.46 -1.99
CA THR A 113 8.30 1.86 -0.65
C THR A 113 8.45 3.37 -0.46
N SER A 114 7.35 4.01 -0.03
CA SER A 114 7.24 5.43 0.23
C SER A 114 6.02 5.67 1.13
N GLY A 115 6.09 6.69 1.99
CA GLY A 115 4.94 7.19 2.73
C GLY A 115 4.09 8.19 1.95
N LEU A 116 4.45 8.46 0.69
CA LEU A 116 3.74 9.41 -0.17
C LEU A 116 2.58 8.73 -0.90
N PRO A 117 1.41 9.38 -0.98
CA PRO A 117 0.31 8.87 -1.79
C PRO A 117 0.63 8.98 -3.28
N ILE A 118 0.22 7.96 -4.04
CA ILE A 118 0.30 7.92 -5.50
C ILE A 118 -1.10 8.09 -6.07
N PHE A 119 -1.31 9.15 -6.84
CA PHE A 119 -2.56 9.41 -7.56
C PHE A 119 -2.42 8.95 -9.01
N ALA A 120 -3.18 7.93 -9.40
CA ALA A 120 -3.28 7.47 -10.78
C ALA A 120 -4.44 8.19 -11.49
N LEU A 121 -4.12 8.98 -12.51
CA LEU A 121 -5.09 9.71 -13.32
C LEU A 121 -5.27 9.03 -14.67
N SER A 122 -6.50 8.56 -14.92
CA SER A 122 -6.92 7.95 -16.17
C SER A 122 -8.33 8.38 -16.52
N LYS A 123 -8.64 8.44 -17.82
CA LYS A 123 -10.02 8.62 -18.31
C LYS A 123 -10.81 7.30 -18.40
N HIS A 124 -10.14 6.16 -18.21
CA HIS A 124 -10.72 4.84 -18.35
C HIS A 124 -11.17 4.28 -17.01
N LYS A 125 -12.46 3.93 -16.88
CA LYS A 125 -13.04 3.38 -15.63
C LYS A 125 -12.49 1.98 -15.25
N LYS A 126 -12.00 1.22 -16.23
CA LYS A 126 -11.47 -0.15 -16.03
C LYS A 126 -10.00 -0.18 -15.61
N LEU A 127 -9.38 0.98 -15.39
CA LEU A 127 -8.04 1.05 -14.81
C LEU A 127 -8.00 0.36 -13.44
#